data_AF-A0A7Y4E4R7-F1
#
_entry.id   AF-A0A7Y4E4R7-F1
#
_cell.length_a   1.000
_cell.length_b   1.000
_cell.length_c   1.000
_cell.angle_alpha   90.00
_cell.angle_beta   90.00
_cell.angle_gamma   90.00
#
_symmetry.space_group_name_H-M   'P 1'
#
loop_
_entity.id
_entity.type
_entity.pdbx_description
1 polymer ?
#
loop_
_entity_poly.entity_id
_entity_poly.type
_entity_poly.pdbx_seq_one_letter_code
_entity_poly.pdbx_strand_id
1 'polypeptide(L)'
;KRWKPEWGNFDENYDTKWFRIDDVIDSELAKQKIETMNHYYKNHHANPVMKLLVNNDRVLLLYAYGCTPEINDDCTVREGADPNGWVQVAPYSTHKNSTVVVLYEGRGEVSDQPFEDKTP
;
A
#
# COMPACT_ATOMS: atom_id res chain seq x y z
N LYS A 1 -13.59 -3.10 -9.07
CA LYS A 1 -14.00 -1.71 -8.79
C LYS A 1 -13.77 -1.45 -7.30
N ARG A 2 -12.78 -0.63 -6.90
CA ARG A 2 -12.56 -0.30 -5.48
C ARG A 2 -12.02 1.12 -5.28
N TRP A 3 -12.75 2.07 -5.84
CA TRP A 3 -13.08 3.33 -5.18
C TRP A 3 -14.60 3.36 -5.14
N LYS A 4 -15.19 3.64 -3.98
CA LYS A 4 -16.63 3.72 -3.87
C LYS A 4 -17.04 5.19 -3.87
N PRO A 5 -18.10 5.60 -4.61
CA PRO A 5 -18.55 6.99 -4.60
C PRO A 5 -18.84 7.51 -3.19
N GLU A 6 -19.26 6.63 -2.27
CA GLU A 6 -19.45 6.97 -0.85
C GLU A 6 -18.16 7.35 -0.09
N TRP A 7 -16.98 7.23 -0.69
CA TRP A 7 -15.68 7.58 -0.10
C TRP A 7 -15.18 8.97 -0.51
N GLY A 8 -15.96 9.74 -1.28
CA GLY A 8 -15.65 11.12 -1.67
C GLY A 8 -14.82 11.26 -2.95
N ASN A 9 -14.53 12.52 -3.34
CA ASN A 9 -13.67 12.85 -4.47
C ASN A 9 -12.21 12.99 -4.00
N PHE A 10 -11.32 12.17 -4.59
CA PHE A 10 -9.90 12.14 -4.26
C PHE A 10 -9.20 13.45 -4.61
N ASP A 11 -9.56 14.07 -5.74
CA ASP A 11 -8.89 15.28 -6.26
C ASP A 11 -9.27 16.56 -5.50
N GLU A 12 -10.36 16.56 -4.73
CA GLU A 12 -10.84 17.75 -4.01
C GLU A 12 -10.14 17.97 -2.65
N ASN A 13 -9.43 16.97 -2.11
CA ASN A 13 -8.93 17.00 -0.72
C ASN A 13 -7.42 16.77 -0.56
N TYR A 14 -6.68 16.50 -1.64
CA TYR A 14 -5.28 16.04 -1.53
C TYR A 14 -4.30 17.13 -1.07
N ASP A 15 -4.56 18.41 -1.39
CA ASP A 15 -3.60 19.50 -1.12
C ASP A 15 -3.92 20.35 0.13
N THR A 16 -5.00 20.06 0.86
CA THR A 16 -5.49 20.94 1.95
C THR A 16 -5.48 20.29 3.34
N LYS A 17 -5.04 19.04 3.44
CA LYS A 17 -5.08 18.26 4.69
C LYS A 17 -3.71 17.69 5.03
N TRP A 18 -3.41 17.70 6.33
CA TRP A 18 -2.25 17.04 6.91
C TRP A 18 -2.69 15.75 7.58
N PHE A 19 -1.87 14.71 7.45
CA PHE A 19 -2.13 13.39 8.03
C PHE A 19 -0.97 12.96 8.92
N ARG A 20 -1.28 12.39 10.09
CA ARG A 20 -0.28 11.81 11.00
C ARG A 20 -0.72 10.42 11.44
N ILE A 21 0.24 9.51 11.51
CA ILE A 21 0.07 8.17 12.07
C ILE A 21 1.00 8.10 13.28
N ASP A 22 0.42 8.06 14.47
CA ASP A 22 1.17 7.85 15.73
C ASP A 22 1.10 6.38 16.20
N ASP A 23 0.37 5.54 15.45
CA ASP A 23 0.24 4.12 15.75
C ASP A 23 1.56 3.38 15.51
N VAL A 24 1.80 2.37 16.34
CA VAL A 24 2.96 1.50 16.23
C VAL A 24 2.76 0.52 15.07
N ILE A 25 3.67 0.55 14.11
CA ILE A 25 3.75 -0.45 13.04
C ILE A 25 4.62 -1.62 13.55
N ASP A 26 4.07 -2.84 13.52
CA ASP A 26 4.83 -4.05 13.80
C ASP A 26 5.92 -4.24 12.74
N SER A 27 7.16 -3.89 13.09
CA SER A 27 8.31 -3.90 12.18
C SER A 27 8.70 -5.31 11.74
N GLU A 28 8.53 -6.31 12.60
CA GLU A 28 8.88 -7.70 12.29
C GLU A 28 7.88 -8.30 11.30
N LEU A 29 6.58 -8.10 11.54
CA LEU A 29 5.55 -8.53 10.61
C LEU A 29 5.64 -7.76 9.27
N ALA A 30 5.91 -6.45 9.33
CA ALA A 30 6.12 -5.66 8.12
C ALA A 30 7.30 -6.17 7.29
N LYS A 31 8.42 -6.49 7.93
CA LYS A 31 9.59 -7.09 7.28
C LYS A 31 9.25 -8.42 6.60
N GLN A 32 8.56 -9.32 7.30
CA GLN A 32 8.15 -10.61 6.73
C GLN A 32 7.27 -10.42 5.49
N LYS A 33 6.29 -9.51 5.54
CA LYS A 33 5.42 -9.20 4.39
C LYS A 33 6.19 -8.61 3.21
N ILE A 34 7.15 -7.72 3.47
CA ILE A 34 8.04 -7.16 2.43
C ILE A 34 8.87 -8.26 1.79
N GLU A 35 9.47 -9.15 2.59
CA GLU A 35 10.25 -10.28 2.09
C GLU A 35 9.40 -11.24 1.26
N THR A 36 8.18 -11.55 1.68
CA THR A 36 7.21 -12.33 0.90
C THR A 36 6.96 -11.67 -0.46
N MET A 37 6.70 -10.35 -0.50
CA MET A 37 6.46 -9.65 -1.75
C MET A 37 7.69 -9.64 -2.67
N ASN A 38 8.88 -9.42 -2.13
CA ASN A 38 10.13 -9.39 -2.91
C ASN A 38 10.46 -10.74 -3.57
N HIS A 39 9.94 -11.84 -3.04
CA HIS A 39 10.11 -13.18 -3.58
C HIS A 39 8.84 -13.70 -4.30
N TYR A 40 7.84 -12.84 -4.50
CA TYR A 40 6.54 -13.24 -4.98
C TYR A 40 6.56 -13.76 -6.42
N TYR A 41 7.27 -13.04 -7.29
CA TYR A 41 7.41 -13.38 -8.70
C TYR A 41 8.71 -14.14 -8.98
N LYS A 42 8.70 -14.98 -10.02
CA LYS A 42 9.89 -15.76 -10.41
C LYS A 42 11.00 -14.88 -10.97
N ASN A 43 10.67 -14.03 -11.95
CA ASN A 43 11.65 -13.30 -12.76
C ASN A 43 11.35 -11.80 -12.89
N HIS A 44 10.47 -11.25 -12.05
CA HIS A 44 10.11 -9.84 -12.10
C HIS A 44 10.94 -9.01 -11.12
N HIS A 45 11.56 -7.96 -11.66
CA HIS A 45 12.40 -7.02 -10.93
C HIS A 45 11.86 -5.60 -11.08
N ALA A 46 10.75 -5.30 -10.39
CA ALA A 46 10.33 -3.91 -10.20
C ALA A 46 10.99 -3.29 -8.97
N ASN A 47 11.10 -1.97 -8.99
CA ASN A 47 11.35 -1.18 -7.80
C ASN A 47 10.03 -1.06 -7.02
N PRO A 48 9.90 -1.71 -5.86
CA PRO A 48 8.71 -1.54 -5.05
C PRO A 48 8.57 -0.12 -4.56
N VAL A 49 7.33 0.31 -4.36
CA VAL A 49 7.02 1.62 -3.79
C VAL A 49 6.18 1.45 -2.53
N MET A 50 6.49 2.25 -1.51
CA MET A 50 5.56 2.46 -0.41
C MET A 50 4.45 3.40 -0.86
N LYS A 51 3.20 3.04 -0.60
CA LYS A 51 2.05 3.89 -0.86
C LYS A 51 1.24 4.04 0.41
N LEU A 52 0.97 5.30 0.74
CA LEU A 52 0.02 5.64 1.78
C LEU A 52 -1.32 5.94 1.11
N LEU A 53 -2.36 5.23 1.52
CA LEU A 53 -3.73 5.58 1.17
C LEU A 53 -4.40 6.13 2.41
N VAL A 54 -5.02 7.30 2.26
CA VAL A 54 -5.79 7.93 3.32
C VAL A 54 -7.22 8.15 2.85
N ASN A 55 -8.17 7.84 3.72
CA ASN A 55 -9.59 8.10 3.52
C ASN A 55 -10.22 8.51 4.84
N ASN A 56 -10.51 9.81 4.99
CA ASN A 56 -10.88 10.42 6.27
C ASN A 56 -9.84 10.06 7.34
N ASP A 57 -10.25 9.44 8.44
CA ASP A 57 -9.40 8.99 9.53
C ASP A 57 -8.74 7.63 9.27
N ARG A 58 -9.04 6.94 8.16
CA ARG A 58 -8.49 5.60 7.87
C ARG A 58 -7.21 5.69 7.05
N VAL A 59 -6.21 4.92 7.46
CA VAL A 59 -4.89 4.92 6.84
C VAL A 59 -4.44 3.50 6.53
N LEU A 60 -3.93 3.31 5.30
CA LEU A 60 -3.35 2.06 4.82
C LEU A 60 -1.93 2.34 4.31
N LEU A 61 -0.94 1.71 4.92
CA LEU A 61 0.42 1.68 4.39
C LEU A 61 0.61 0.39 3.59
N LEU A 62 0.91 0.55 2.31
CA LEU A 62 1.06 -0.54 1.36
C LEU A 62 2.49 -0.60 0.86
N TYR A 63 3.00 -1.81 0.66
CA TYR A 63 4.19 -2.05 -0.14
C TYR A 63 3.76 -2.67 -1.46
N ALA A 64 4.02 -1.96 -2.56
CA ALA A 64 3.41 -2.24 -3.85
C ALA A 64 4.44 -2.63 -4.91
N TYR A 65 4.15 -3.70 -5.64
CA TYR A 65 4.79 -4.08 -6.89
C TYR A 65 3.84 -3.78 -8.06
N GLY A 66 4.38 -3.17 -9.10
CA GLY A 66 3.70 -3.05 -10.39
C GLY A 66 4.30 -4.09 -11.34
N CYS A 67 3.47 -5.00 -11.85
CA CYS A 67 3.87 -6.04 -12.78
C CYS A 67 2.88 -6.08 -13.94
N THR A 68 3.29 -5.61 -15.12
CA THR A 68 2.39 -5.48 -16.28
C THR A 68 2.83 -6.45 -17.38
N PRO A 69 2.20 -7.64 -17.49
CA PRO A 69 2.59 -8.65 -18.46
C PRO A 69 2.58 -8.14 -19.90
N GLU A 70 1.67 -7.23 -20.22
CA GLU A 70 1.49 -6.68 -21.55
C GLU A 70 2.62 -5.73 -21.98
N ILE A 71 3.40 -5.19 -21.02
CA ILE A 71 4.43 -4.19 -21.30
C ILE A 71 5.83 -4.82 -21.40
N ASN A 72 6.17 -5.85 -20.60
CA ASN A 72 7.33 -6.77 -20.74
C ASN A 72 7.67 -7.53 -19.43
N ASP A 73 6.77 -7.67 -18.46
CA ASP A 73 7.09 -8.29 -17.17
C ASP A 73 6.69 -9.77 -17.10
N ASP A 74 7.61 -10.65 -16.68
CA ASP A 74 7.25 -12.01 -16.27
C ASP A 74 6.63 -12.01 -14.86
N CYS A 75 5.32 -11.80 -14.82
CA CYS A 75 4.51 -11.84 -13.60
C CYS A 75 4.16 -13.25 -13.13
N THR A 76 4.93 -14.28 -13.52
CA THR A 76 4.70 -15.64 -13.05
C THR A 76 5.00 -15.72 -11.55
N VAL A 77 3.97 -16.05 -10.77
CA VAL A 77 4.07 -16.25 -9.32
C VAL A 77 4.94 -17.46 -9.03
N ARG A 78 5.84 -17.36 -8.06
CA ARG A 78 6.66 -18.47 -7.58
C ARG A 78 5.80 -19.47 -6.81
N GLU A 79 6.08 -20.76 -6.95
CA GLU A 79 5.34 -21.78 -6.19
C GLU A 79 5.60 -21.59 -4.70
N GLY A 80 4.53 -21.62 -3.88
CA GLY A 80 4.63 -21.37 -2.44
C GLY A 80 5.10 -19.96 -2.06
N ALA A 81 4.99 -18.98 -2.98
CA ALA A 81 5.49 -17.63 -2.75
C ALA A 81 4.84 -16.90 -1.57
N ASP A 82 3.58 -17.20 -1.29
CA ASP A 82 2.80 -16.53 -0.26
C ASP A 82 1.98 -17.55 0.56
N PRO A 83 2.64 -18.30 1.47
CA PRO A 83 1.98 -19.32 2.27
C PRO A 83 0.98 -18.73 3.27
N ASN A 84 1.11 -17.44 3.59
CA ASN A 84 0.25 -16.73 4.54
C ASN A 84 -0.92 -15.98 3.87
N GLY A 85 -0.94 -15.90 2.54
CA GLY A 85 -1.99 -15.18 1.79
C GLY A 85 -1.97 -13.66 2.00
N TRP A 86 -0.80 -13.06 2.20
CA TRP A 86 -0.63 -11.62 2.41
C TRP A 86 -0.67 -10.79 1.12
N VAL A 87 -0.26 -11.38 0.00
CA VAL A 87 -0.15 -10.69 -1.28
C VAL A 87 -1.54 -10.62 -1.92
N GLN A 88 -1.97 -9.40 -2.22
CA GLN A 88 -3.27 -9.13 -2.80
C GLN A 88 -3.17 -8.14 -3.96
N VAL A 89 -4.20 -8.07 -4.79
CA VAL A 89 -4.28 -7.03 -5.83
C VAL A 89 -4.46 -5.67 -5.16
N ALA A 90 -3.70 -4.68 -5.61
CA ALA A 90 -3.78 -3.30 -5.17
C ALA A 90 -5.24 -2.79 -5.22
N PRO A 91 -5.78 -2.20 -4.13
CA PRO A 91 -7.19 -1.83 -4.05
C PRO A 91 -7.60 -0.76 -5.08
N TYR A 92 -6.67 0.11 -5.47
CA TYR A 92 -6.87 1.17 -6.47
C TYR A 92 -6.62 0.71 -7.90
N SER A 93 -6.07 -0.49 -8.11
CA SER A 93 -5.67 -0.91 -9.45
C SER A 93 -6.88 -1.27 -10.30
N THR A 94 -7.01 -0.60 -11.44
CA THR A 94 -8.02 -0.91 -12.47
C THR A 94 -7.60 -2.10 -13.33
N HIS A 95 -6.31 -2.41 -13.36
CA HIS A 95 -5.71 -3.56 -14.03
C HIS A 95 -5.22 -4.54 -12.96
N LYS A 96 -5.32 -5.85 -13.15
CA LYS A 96 -4.91 -6.86 -12.14
C LYS A 96 -3.37 -6.99 -11.96
N ASN A 97 -2.66 -5.94 -12.33
CA ASN A 97 -1.23 -5.90 -12.63
C ASN A 97 -0.45 -5.15 -11.54
N SER A 98 -1.07 -4.87 -10.40
CA SER A 98 -0.36 -4.36 -9.23
C SER A 98 -0.73 -5.18 -8.03
N THR A 99 0.28 -5.75 -7.39
CA THR A 99 0.18 -6.52 -6.15
C THR A 99 0.69 -5.69 -4.99
N VAL A 100 0.09 -5.88 -3.82
CA VAL A 100 0.46 -5.19 -2.59
C VAL A 100 0.46 -6.15 -1.42
N VAL A 101 1.26 -5.83 -0.41
CA VAL A 101 1.05 -6.30 0.97
C VAL A 101 0.64 -5.10 1.82
N VAL A 102 -0.29 -5.31 2.75
CA VAL A 102 -0.68 -4.30 3.73
C VAL A 102 0.28 -4.36 4.91
N LEU A 103 1.10 -3.34 5.07
CA LEU A 103 2.03 -3.23 6.19
C LEU A 103 1.32 -2.72 7.44
N TYR A 104 0.37 -1.81 7.26
CA TYR A 104 -0.42 -1.23 8.35
C TYR A 104 -1.82 -0.87 7.84
N GLU A 105 -2.82 -1.15 8.67
CA GLU A 105 -4.19 -0.68 8.53
C GLU A 105 -4.63 -0.16 9.89
N GLY A 106 -5.01 1.11 9.96
CA GLY A 106 -5.47 1.70 11.20
C GLY A 106 -6.06 3.07 10.99
N ARG A 107 -6.01 3.88 12.04
CA ARG A 107 -6.49 5.26 12.00
C ARG A 107 -5.33 6.24 12.07
N GLY A 108 -5.56 7.43 11.53
CA GLY A 108 -4.64 8.56 11.61
C GLY A 108 -5.40 9.82 11.99
N GLU A 109 -4.64 10.81 12.43
CA GLU A 109 -5.15 12.15 12.67
C GLU A 109 -5.19 12.93 11.35
N VAL A 110 -6.27 13.69 11.15
CA VAL A 110 -6.44 14.60 10.01
C VAL A 110 -6.50 16.02 10.55
N SER A 111 -5.73 16.92 9.96
CA SER A 111 -5.68 18.32 10.37
C SER A 111 -5.75 19.27 9.17
N ASP A 112 -6.41 20.41 9.36
CA ASP A 112 -6.38 21.55 8.41
C ASP A 112 -5.06 22.34 8.49
N GLN A 113 -4.25 22.08 9.52
CA GLN A 113 -2.95 22.72 9.74
C GLN A 113 -1.85 21.66 9.90
N PRO A 114 -0.59 22.00 9.57
CA PRO A 114 0.53 21.09 9.81
C PRO A 114 0.60 20.65 11.27
N PHE A 115 0.94 19.39 11.51
CA PHE A 115 1.20 18.91 12.87
C PHE A 115 2.49 19.56 13.40
N GLU A 116 2.46 20.02 14.64
CA GLU A 116 3.66 20.46 15.34
C GLU A 116 4.60 19.26 15.53
N ASP A 117 5.88 19.43 15.16
CA ASP A 117 6.90 18.43 15.44
C ASP A 117 7.22 18.46 16.94
N LYS A 118 6.88 17.36 17.63
CA LYS A 118 7.14 17.18 19.06
C LYS A 118 8.26 16.18 19.33
N THR A 119 9.08 15.86 18.31
CA THR A 119 10.23 14.96 18.46
C THR A 119 11.22 15.59 19.45
N PRO A 120 11.55 14.93 20.58
CA PRO A 120 12.50 15.43 21.58
C PRO A 120 13.93 15.61 21.06
#